data_AF-A0AAJ4E763-F1
#
_entry.id   AF-A0AAJ4E763-F1
#
_cell.length_a   1.000
_cell.length_b   1.000
_cell.length_c   1.000
_cell.angle_alpha   90.00
_cell.angle_beta   90.00
_cell.angle_gamma   90.00
#
_symmetry.space_group_name_H-M   'P 1'
#
loop_
_entity.id
_entity.type
_entity.pdbx_description
1 polymer ?
#
loop_
_entity_poly.entity_id
_entity_poly.type
_entity_poly.pdbx_seq_one_letter_code
_entity_poly.pdbx_strand_id
1 'polypeptide(L)'
;MLNKLENLVQKLKDPDCELEGSLLELLSLVIVKDDDWPKNAFLVWKHYPDTTPCAVFRPDEEKSRGNYDTLSEEQKFQCIEVCREGKETYTVSQREKKWESSGEDAFFRVMLAVKADAPTDTISPKQATEFKEQLYKNLLNQYDSISTSIQPGASPLMSLDHVNPARAPLQVNNPPIQLKCNPRWANPETRPACKYSPVKVSESTSKETMDSMQAVLDNRINECRKLAMDRAIPGDGSWFSFIRGPQLHEPHLNKATVPAFVISGGSAHKLAAELTKDYSLAWHPKNMRGARGRRAEPIYLLVHKMDYPTYASTMKEVIEHYPNLHIIGWDGGGLTGFGAARAAALAFADTLPYRPERIMMIDQDVVKTEQTRHTNPIIKNKVESLHQTIEQPIVGYGVGYPTRQATPSPFSKTPTPRPSDLDGPAEQFVSIRAPFLREGDGIYPPYMVAGGEDMLMSKQLKLSNDHRNVALQQEMIIKKELEGPADRPNPYWDKGRINTLKALFDAEKNIMIEFEGQHINLDTLLRKFEANGWISSHPSDESYNVAACIVERIILRLSNDLARKNIQHPSVSSSSNSLKTGESRPVS
;
A
#
# COMPACT_ATOMS: atom_id res chain seq x y z
N MET A 1 6.57 15.49 10.45
CA MET A 1 6.00 16.80 10.08
C MET A 1 6.92 17.98 10.42
N LEU A 2 7.58 18.03 11.59
CA LEU A 2 8.58 19.09 11.88
C LEU A 2 9.67 19.18 10.79
N ASN A 3 10.24 18.06 10.34
CA ASN A 3 11.21 18.04 9.24
C ASN A 3 10.67 18.62 7.92
N LYS A 4 9.34 18.58 7.69
CA LYS A 4 8.71 19.20 6.50
C LYS A 4 8.59 20.72 6.67
N LEU A 5 8.32 21.20 7.89
CA LEU A 5 8.29 22.63 8.21
C LEU A 5 9.69 23.25 8.05
N GLU A 6 10.73 22.57 8.52
CA GLU A 6 12.12 23.00 8.31
C GLU A 6 12.50 23.00 6.82
N ASN A 7 12.10 21.96 6.08
CA ASN A 7 12.33 21.91 4.62
C ASN A 7 11.59 23.06 3.89
N LEU A 8 10.34 23.36 4.27
CA LEU A 8 9.58 24.47 3.72
C LEU A 8 10.30 25.81 3.95
N VAL A 9 10.81 26.04 5.17
CA VAL A 9 11.60 27.23 5.51
C VAL A 9 12.87 27.31 4.69
N GLN A 10 13.58 26.20 4.45
CA GLN A 10 14.80 26.22 3.65
C GLN A 10 14.52 26.46 2.16
N LYS A 11 13.44 25.89 1.63
CA LYS A 11 13.05 26.09 0.23
C LYS A 11 12.61 27.53 -0.03
N LEU A 12 11.70 28.07 0.78
CA LEU A 12 11.18 29.43 0.62
C LEU A 12 12.21 30.56 0.83
N LYS A 13 13.43 30.26 1.30
CA LYS A 13 14.55 31.22 1.28
C LYS A 13 14.99 31.60 -0.12
N ASP A 14 14.82 30.68 -1.07
CA ASP A 14 15.13 30.89 -2.48
C ASP A 14 13.84 31.32 -3.20
N PRO A 15 13.73 32.58 -3.67
CA PRO A 15 12.51 33.07 -4.31
C PRO A 15 12.19 32.32 -5.61
N ASP A 16 13.20 31.72 -6.26
CA ASP A 16 13.05 30.97 -7.51
C ASP A 16 12.75 29.48 -7.25
N CYS A 17 12.58 29.07 -5.98
CA CYS A 17 12.34 27.67 -5.67
C CYS A 17 10.97 27.19 -6.15
N GLU A 18 10.90 26.04 -6.80
CA GLU A 18 9.64 25.33 -6.97
C GLU A 18 9.27 24.62 -5.66
N LEU A 19 8.03 24.82 -5.21
CA LEU A 19 7.46 24.10 -4.08
C LEU A 19 6.58 22.94 -4.56
N GLU A 20 6.81 21.76 -3.99
CA GLU A 20 6.01 20.58 -4.26
C GLU A 20 4.66 20.62 -3.49
N GLY A 21 3.68 19.83 -3.94
CA GLY A 21 2.30 19.87 -3.43
C GLY A 21 2.16 19.78 -1.91
N SER A 22 2.92 18.92 -1.21
CA SER A 22 2.83 18.86 0.26
C SER A 22 3.48 20.04 0.99
N LEU A 23 4.45 20.70 0.37
CA LEU A 23 4.99 21.95 0.91
C LEU A 23 3.96 23.08 0.73
N LEU A 24 3.20 23.08 -0.37
CA LEU A 24 2.07 24.00 -0.60
C LEU A 24 0.87 23.71 0.33
N GLU A 25 0.56 22.44 0.58
CA GLU A 25 -0.41 22.04 1.61
C GLU A 25 0.04 22.51 2.99
N LEU A 26 1.32 22.33 3.35
CA LEU A 26 1.82 22.82 4.63
C LEU A 26 1.81 24.36 4.71
N LEU A 27 2.14 25.03 3.59
CA LEU A 27 2.07 26.48 3.47
C LEU A 27 0.63 27.01 3.61
N SER A 28 -0.37 26.16 3.33
CA SER A 28 -1.77 26.50 3.56
C SER A 28 -2.07 26.81 5.02
N LEU A 29 -1.33 26.26 5.99
CA LEU A 29 -1.43 26.64 7.40
C LEU A 29 -1.06 28.10 7.65
N VAL A 30 -0.08 28.61 6.90
CA VAL A 30 0.35 30.01 6.98
C VAL A 30 -0.69 30.91 6.30
N ILE A 31 -1.24 30.45 5.18
CA ILE A 31 -2.25 31.18 4.41
C ILE A 31 -3.53 31.36 5.23
N VAL A 32 -4.07 30.29 5.82
CA VAL A 32 -5.34 30.39 6.57
C VAL A 32 -5.21 31.18 7.87
N LYS A 33 -3.98 31.34 8.39
CA LYS A 33 -3.68 32.13 9.59
C LYS A 33 -3.27 33.57 9.26
N ASP A 34 -3.30 33.97 7.99
CA ASP A 34 -3.11 35.36 7.59
C ASP A 34 -4.35 36.17 8.01
N ASP A 35 -4.16 37.35 8.60
CA ASP A 35 -5.25 38.19 9.12
C ASP A 35 -6.28 38.58 8.04
N ASP A 36 -5.84 38.64 6.80
CA ASP A 36 -6.65 38.97 5.63
C ASP A 36 -7.37 37.73 5.03
N TRP A 37 -7.11 36.52 5.55
CA TRP A 37 -7.81 35.32 5.10
C TRP A 37 -9.27 35.32 5.60
N PRO A 38 -10.25 34.82 4.83
CA PRO A 38 -11.63 34.78 5.30
C PRO A 38 -11.79 33.87 6.54
N LYS A 39 -12.11 34.46 7.69
CA LYS A 39 -12.13 33.80 9.02
C LYS A 39 -13.01 32.55 9.12
N ASN A 40 -14.06 32.45 8.31
CA ASN A 40 -14.97 31.30 8.30
C ASN A 40 -14.73 30.33 7.14
N ALA A 41 -13.70 30.56 6.31
CA ALA A 41 -13.43 29.73 5.15
C ALA A 41 -12.29 28.75 5.43
N PHE A 42 -12.65 27.47 5.55
CA PHE A 42 -11.67 26.39 5.59
C PHE A 42 -11.04 26.21 4.22
N LEU A 43 -9.71 26.07 4.18
CA LEU A 43 -9.04 25.65 2.95
C LEU A 43 -8.99 24.13 2.93
N VAL A 44 -9.47 23.51 1.86
CA VAL A 44 -9.50 22.05 1.74
C VAL A 44 -8.83 21.60 0.45
N TRP A 45 -8.03 20.55 0.51
CA TRP A 45 -7.29 20.07 -0.65
C TRP A 45 -7.95 18.84 -1.28
N LYS A 46 -8.07 18.86 -2.61
CA LYS A 46 -8.43 17.74 -3.46
C LYS A 46 -7.21 17.36 -4.30
N HIS A 47 -6.85 16.08 -4.27
CA HIS A 47 -5.79 15.59 -5.16
C HIS A 47 -6.26 15.45 -6.61
N TYR A 48 -7.59 15.34 -6.83
CA TYR A 48 -8.21 15.28 -8.15
C TYR A 48 -9.60 15.97 -8.13
N PRO A 49 -10.08 16.54 -9.26
CA PRO A 49 -11.35 17.27 -9.32
C PRO A 49 -12.55 16.49 -8.77
N ASP A 50 -12.57 15.18 -9.01
CA ASP A 50 -13.68 14.29 -8.67
C ASP A 50 -13.52 13.58 -7.30
N THR A 51 -12.58 14.03 -6.47
CA THR A 51 -12.33 13.44 -5.14
C THR A 51 -12.88 14.30 -4.02
N THR A 52 -13.30 13.66 -2.92
CA THR A 52 -13.57 14.39 -1.68
C THR A 52 -12.27 14.95 -1.12
N PRO A 53 -12.29 16.18 -0.56
CA PRO A 53 -11.09 16.76 0.00
C PRO A 53 -10.43 15.88 1.07
N CYS A 54 -9.11 15.75 1.01
CA CYS A 54 -8.31 14.87 1.87
C CYS A 54 -7.74 15.58 3.10
N ALA A 55 -7.51 16.89 3.02
CA ALA A 55 -6.95 17.70 4.09
C ALA A 55 -7.77 18.97 4.29
N VAL A 56 -8.01 19.34 5.55
CA VAL A 56 -8.68 20.58 5.95
C VAL A 56 -7.72 21.44 6.75
N PHE A 57 -7.63 22.72 6.40
CA PHE A 57 -6.86 23.74 7.09
C PHE A 57 -7.81 24.78 7.68
N ARG A 58 -7.67 25.05 8.98
CA ARG A 58 -8.61 25.84 9.78
C ARG A 58 -7.93 27.10 10.30
N PRO A 59 -8.54 28.30 10.11
CA PRO A 59 -7.98 29.58 10.55
C PRO A 59 -7.89 29.70 12.09
N ASP A 60 -8.94 29.28 12.81
CA ASP A 60 -9.15 29.66 14.22
C ASP A 60 -9.25 28.48 15.22
N GLU A 61 -8.60 27.33 14.96
CA GLU A 61 -8.64 26.16 15.87
C GLU A 61 -7.27 25.77 16.46
N GLU A 62 -7.26 25.28 17.71
CA GLU A 62 -6.07 24.66 18.36
C GLU A 62 -5.45 23.55 17.49
N LYS A 63 -6.28 22.86 16.72
CA LYS A 63 -5.86 21.90 15.68
C LYS A 63 -6.17 22.48 14.30
N SER A 64 -5.26 23.29 13.80
CA SER A 64 -5.32 23.94 12.48
C SER A 64 -5.41 22.97 11.28
N ARG A 65 -5.24 21.66 11.48
CA ARG A 65 -5.35 20.61 10.46
C ARG A 65 -6.33 19.52 10.90
N GLY A 66 -7.23 19.12 10.00
CA GLY A 66 -8.25 18.11 10.27
C GLY A 66 -8.66 17.31 9.03
N ASN A 67 -9.65 16.43 9.21
CA ASN A 67 -10.22 15.62 8.15
C ASN A 67 -11.56 16.23 7.67
N TYR A 68 -11.77 16.28 6.36
CA TYR A 68 -12.98 16.83 5.73
C TYR A 68 -14.27 16.15 6.19
N ASP A 69 -14.22 14.84 6.45
CA ASP A 69 -15.37 14.08 6.90
C ASP A 69 -15.84 14.47 8.32
N THR A 70 -15.00 15.18 9.09
CA THR A 70 -15.36 15.69 10.42
C THR A 70 -16.09 17.03 10.38
N LEU A 71 -16.19 17.66 9.20
CA LEU A 71 -16.91 18.92 9.03
C LEU A 71 -18.42 18.68 8.94
N SER A 72 -19.19 19.58 9.56
CA SER A 72 -20.64 19.67 9.34
C SER A 72 -20.95 20.12 7.90
N GLU A 73 -22.17 19.87 7.42
CA GLU A 73 -22.57 20.28 6.07
C GLU A 73 -22.49 21.80 5.85
N GLU A 74 -22.75 22.60 6.89
CA GLU A 74 -22.58 24.05 6.84
C GLU A 74 -21.11 24.46 6.67
N GLN A 75 -20.21 23.79 7.39
CA GLN A 75 -18.76 24.01 7.27
C GLN A 75 -18.23 23.57 5.91
N LYS A 76 -18.71 22.44 5.38
CA LYS A 76 -18.39 21.98 4.02
C LYS A 76 -18.80 23.00 2.97
N PHE A 77 -19.99 23.59 3.12
CA PHE A 77 -20.50 24.63 2.22
C PHE A 77 -19.67 25.93 2.21
N GLN A 78 -18.88 26.16 3.26
CA GLN A 78 -18.01 27.34 3.40
C GLN A 78 -16.55 27.08 2.97
N CYS A 79 -16.21 25.84 2.60
CA CYS A 79 -14.85 25.46 2.21
C CYS A 79 -14.42 26.12 0.88
N ILE A 80 -13.16 26.52 0.84
CA ILE A 80 -12.42 26.86 -0.38
C ILE A 80 -11.65 25.61 -0.78
N GLU A 81 -12.03 25.03 -1.90
CA GLU A 81 -11.47 23.77 -2.38
C GLU A 81 -10.31 24.03 -3.35
N VAL A 82 -9.11 23.61 -2.99
CA VAL A 82 -7.91 23.64 -3.84
C VAL A 82 -7.77 22.29 -4.54
N CYS A 83 -7.73 22.29 -5.86
CA CYS A 83 -7.52 21.11 -6.68
C CYS A 83 -6.26 21.28 -7.54
N ARG A 84 -5.37 20.28 -7.50
CA ARG A 84 -4.21 20.20 -8.38
C ARG A 84 -4.55 19.33 -9.59
N GLU A 85 -4.67 19.94 -10.76
CA GLU A 85 -5.10 19.27 -12.00
C GLU A 85 -3.92 18.77 -12.86
N GLY A 86 -2.68 18.96 -12.42
CA GLY A 86 -1.47 18.55 -13.13
C GLY A 86 -0.19 19.01 -12.43
N LYS A 87 0.96 18.94 -13.13
CA LYS A 87 2.26 19.33 -12.56
C LYS A 87 2.26 20.80 -12.09
N GLU A 88 1.59 21.69 -12.83
CA GLU A 88 1.63 23.16 -12.65
C GLU A 88 0.26 23.84 -12.82
N THR A 89 -0.85 23.10 -12.79
CA THR A 89 -2.21 23.67 -12.92
C THR A 89 -2.96 23.54 -11.59
N TYR A 90 -3.47 24.67 -11.11
CA TYR A 90 -4.26 24.76 -9.89
C TYR A 90 -5.61 25.38 -10.17
N THR A 91 -6.65 24.71 -9.70
CA THR A 91 -8.01 25.22 -9.65
C THR A 91 -8.38 25.43 -8.20
N VAL A 92 -8.96 26.59 -7.87
CA VAL A 92 -9.61 26.80 -6.59
C VAL A 92 -11.08 27.11 -6.81
N SER A 93 -11.96 26.50 -6.04
CA SER A 93 -13.40 26.75 -6.11
C SER A 93 -13.99 27.05 -4.74
N GLN A 94 -14.90 28.01 -4.71
CA GLN A 94 -15.72 28.32 -3.54
C GLN A 94 -17.13 28.66 -4.02
N ARG A 95 -18.11 27.81 -3.69
CA ARG A 95 -19.50 27.94 -4.19
C ARG A 95 -19.53 28.00 -5.72
N GLU A 96 -20.03 29.10 -6.29
CA GLU A 96 -20.13 29.32 -7.74
C GLU A 96 -18.87 29.99 -8.33
N LYS A 97 -17.91 30.40 -7.49
CA LYS A 97 -16.67 31.03 -7.94
C LYS A 97 -15.60 29.99 -8.20
N LYS A 98 -14.88 30.15 -9.31
CA LYS A 98 -13.75 29.31 -9.73
C LYS A 98 -12.59 30.21 -10.14
N TRP A 99 -11.41 29.90 -9.62
CA TRP A 99 -10.13 30.51 -9.99
C TRP A 99 -9.23 29.42 -10.57
N GLU A 100 -8.48 29.75 -11.62
CA GLU A 100 -7.59 28.80 -12.28
C GLU A 100 -6.30 29.50 -12.71
N SER A 101 -5.17 28.82 -12.58
CA SER A 101 -3.88 29.24 -13.16
C SER A 101 -3.06 28.02 -13.54
N SER A 102 -2.21 28.20 -14.54
CA SER A 102 -1.21 27.23 -14.95
C SER A 102 0.18 27.87 -15.09
N GLY A 103 1.23 27.04 -14.97
CA GLY A 103 2.63 27.43 -15.12
C GLY A 103 3.31 27.84 -13.82
N GLU A 104 4.42 28.57 -13.95
CA GLU A 104 5.24 29.03 -12.83
C GLU A 104 4.43 29.94 -11.88
N ASP A 105 4.57 29.68 -10.57
CA ASP A 105 3.83 30.33 -9.48
C ASP A 105 2.29 30.25 -9.57
N ALA A 106 1.74 29.31 -10.36
CA ALA A 106 0.30 29.15 -10.53
C ALA A 106 -0.45 29.02 -9.20
N PHE A 107 0.09 28.29 -8.24
CA PHE A 107 -0.48 28.19 -6.89
C PHE A 107 -0.59 29.56 -6.22
N PHE A 108 0.50 30.33 -6.19
CA PHE A 108 0.54 31.63 -5.54
C PHE A 108 -0.40 32.63 -6.20
N ARG A 109 -0.49 32.60 -7.54
CA ARG A 109 -1.44 33.43 -8.30
C ARG A 109 -2.88 33.13 -7.92
N VAL A 110 -3.26 31.85 -7.89
CA VAL A 110 -4.63 31.45 -7.56
C VAL A 110 -4.96 31.77 -6.11
N MET A 111 -4.05 31.50 -5.17
CA MET A 111 -4.28 31.80 -3.75
C MET A 111 -4.37 33.30 -3.47
N LEU A 112 -3.55 34.12 -4.15
CA LEU A 112 -3.66 35.58 -4.05
C LEU A 112 -4.94 36.11 -4.69
N ALA A 113 -5.37 35.55 -5.82
CA ALA A 113 -6.63 35.88 -6.47
C ALA A 113 -7.84 35.58 -5.58
N VAL A 114 -7.82 34.43 -4.88
CA VAL A 114 -8.81 34.05 -3.87
C VAL A 114 -8.81 35.03 -2.70
N LYS A 115 -7.62 35.37 -2.18
CA LYS A 115 -7.45 36.33 -1.07
C LYS A 115 -7.98 37.72 -1.44
N ALA A 116 -7.78 38.16 -2.68
CA ALA A 116 -8.22 39.45 -3.20
C ALA A 116 -9.67 39.46 -3.73
N ASP A 117 -10.34 38.30 -3.77
CA ASP A 117 -11.61 38.09 -4.48
C ASP A 117 -11.61 38.64 -5.92
N ALA A 118 -10.51 38.40 -6.63
CA ALA A 118 -10.23 38.94 -7.97
C ALA A 118 -10.05 37.81 -9.01
N PRO A 119 -10.27 38.06 -10.31
CA PRO A 119 -9.93 37.10 -11.36
C PRO A 119 -8.43 36.82 -11.44
N THR A 120 -8.03 35.57 -11.71
CA THR A 120 -6.61 35.18 -11.68
C THR A 120 -5.75 35.90 -12.72
N ASP A 121 -6.32 36.28 -13.86
CA ASP A 121 -5.65 37.02 -14.94
C ASP A 121 -5.30 38.46 -14.57
N THR A 122 -5.86 38.99 -13.49
CA THR A 122 -5.49 40.30 -12.93
C THR A 122 -4.25 40.25 -12.02
N ILE A 123 -3.79 39.05 -11.65
CA ILE A 123 -2.61 38.86 -10.80
C ILE A 123 -1.36 38.75 -11.68
N SER A 124 -0.50 39.76 -11.60
CA SER A 124 0.79 39.74 -12.30
C SER A 124 1.76 38.72 -11.68
N PRO A 125 2.73 38.20 -12.45
CA PRO A 125 3.80 37.34 -11.91
C PRO A 125 4.53 38.00 -10.74
N LYS A 126 4.79 39.32 -10.83
CA LYS A 126 5.44 40.09 -9.77
C LYS A 126 4.66 40.05 -8.45
N GLN A 127 3.33 40.19 -8.50
CA GLN A 127 2.48 40.10 -7.32
C GLN A 127 2.48 38.68 -6.71
N ALA A 128 2.57 37.64 -7.54
CA ALA A 128 2.69 36.26 -7.06
C ALA A 128 4.01 36.02 -6.33
N THR A 129 5.12 36.53 -6.85
CA THR A 129 6.44 36.48 -6.20
C THR A 129 6.46 37.29 -4.90
N GLU A 130 5.92 38.51 -4.89
CA GLU A 130 5.79 39.33 -3.67
C GLU A 130 4.94 38.62 -2.60
N PHE A 131 3.87 37.94 -3.01
CA PHE A 131 3.04 37.14 -2.10
C PHE A 131 3.78 35.92 -1.54
N LYS A 132 4.58 35.23 -2.36
CA LYS A 132 5.45 34.13 -1.91
C LYS A 132 6.46 34.60 -0.86
N GLU A 133 7.08 35.76 -1.06
CA GLU A 133 7.98 36.37 -0.06
C GLU A 133 7.24 36.76 1.23
N GLN A 134 6.02 37.26 1.12
CA GLN A 134 5.18 37.56 2.28
C GLN A 134 4.86 36.28 3.07
N LEU A 135 4.50 35.19 2.39
CA LEU A 135 4.24 33.90 3.03
C LEU A 135 5.48 33.34 3.73
N TYR A 136 6.68 33.55 3.17
CA TYR A 136 7.92 33.18 3.86
C TYR A 136 8.10 33.95 5.17
N LYS A 137 7.87 35.27 5.17
CA LYS A 137 7.92 36.09 6.40
C LYS A 137 6.87 35.65 7.42
N ASN A 138 5.65 35.40 6.97
CA ASN A 138 4.56 34.93 7.83
C ASN A 138 4.89 33.56 8.44
N LEU A 139 5.47 32.65 7.66
CA LEU A 139 5.91 31.33 8.12
C LEU A 139 6.93 31.43 9.26
N LEU A 140 7.92 32.33 9.14
CA LEU A 140 8.91 32.55 10.20
C LEU A 140 8.27 33.11 11.47
N ASN A 141 7.34 34.06 11.33
CA ASN A 141 6.64 34.66 12.48
C ASN A 141 5.70 33.65 13.18
N GLN A 142 5.10 32.74 12.42
CA GLN A 142 4.13 31.76 12.93
C GLN A 142 4.75 30.39 13.27
N TYR A 143 6.08 30.23 13.13
CA TYR A 143 6.75 28.93 13.20
C TYR A 143 6.42 28.13 14.48
N ASP A 144 6.50 28.77 15.64
CA ASP A 144 6.24 28.13 16.93
C ASP A 144 4.76 27.71 17.09
N SER A 145 3.83 28.54 16.63
CA SER A 145 2.39 28.23 16.62
C SER A 145 2.08 27.05 15.69
N ILE A 146 2.66 27.06 14.48
CA ILE A 146 2.46 26.00 13.49
C ILE A 146 3.08 24.69 13.98
N SER A 147 4.31 24.71 14.50
CA SER A 147 5.02 23.52 14.98
C SER A 147 4.28 22.83 16.13
N THR A 148 3.68 23.60 17.04
CA THR A 148 2.87 23.08 18.16
C THR A 148 1.57 22.44 17.67
N SER A 149 0.89 23.06 16.70
CA SER A 149 -0.38 22.55 16.14
C SER A 149 -0.26 21.25 15.35
N ILE A 150 0.96 20.80 15.05
CA ILE A 150 1.24 19.59 14.27
C ILE A 150 1.77 18.43 15.15
N GLN A 151 1.90 18.61 16.47
CA GLN A 151 2.27 17.51 17.38
C GLN A 151 1.06 16.59 17.70
N PRO A 152 1.19 15.26 17.65
CA PRO A 152 0.10 14.34 17.98
C PRO A 152 -0.24 14.37 19.48
N GLY A 153 -1.54 14.44 19.81
CA GLY A 153 -2.05 14.22 21.17
C GLY A 153 -1.99 12.74 21.56
N ALA A 154 -1.57 12.48 22.80
CA ALA A 154 -1.40 11.14 23.36
C ALA A 154 -2.75 10.41 23.56
N SER A 155 -2.85 9.20 23.02
CA SER A 155 -3.71 8.11 23.51
C SER A 155 -2.95 6.78 23.40
N PRO A 156 -3.17 5.80 24.31
CA PRO A 156 -2.21 4.73 24.58
C PRO A 156 -2.47 3.45 23.76
N LEU A 157 -1.36 2.73 23.47
CA LEU A 157 -1.20 1.39 22.86
C LEU A 157 -1.47 1.32 21.33
N MET A 158 -0.51 1.00 20.45
CA MET A 158 0.84 0.43 20.57
C MET A 158 1.86 1.32 19.87
N SER A 159 2.87 1.80 20.59
CA SER A 159 3.98 2.52 19.99
C SER A 159 4.86 1.57 19.17
N LEU A 160 4.83 1.72 17.85
CA LEU A 160 6.01 1.55 17.01
C LEU A 160 6.71 2.91 16.89
N ASP A 161 6.96 3.55 18.04
CA ASP A 161 7.87 4.68 18.10
C ASP A 161 9.28 4.10 17.98
N HIS A 162 9.83 4.19 16.78
CA HIS A 162 11.23 4.53 16.48
C HIS A 162 11.44 4.50 14.95
N VAL A 163 10.82 5.45 14.24
CA VAL A 163 11.33 5.85 12.91
C VAL A 163 12.13 7.13 13.12
N ASN A 164 13.42 6.96 13.41
CA ASN A 164 14.37 8.07 13.38
C ASN A 164 14.51 8.56 11.93
N PRO A 165 14.56 9.87 11.67
CA PRO A 165 14.82 10.39 10.34
C PRO A 165 16.26 10.08 9.92
N ALA A 166 16.42 9.64 8.67
CA ALA A 166 17.64 9.59 7.86
C ALA A 166 18.96 9.40 8.63
N ARG A 167 19.35 8.14 8.89
CA ARG A 167 20.77 7.81 9.00
C ARG A 167 21.38 7.75 7.59
N ALA A 168 22.59 8.29 7.49
CA ALA A 168 23.49 8.23 6.33
C ALA A 168 23.56 6.82 5.70
N PRO A 169 23.99 6.69 4.42
CA PRO A 169 24.20 5.39 3.77
C PRO A 169 24.95 4.43 4.68
N LEU A 170 24.54 3.14 4.67
CA LEU A 170 25.08 2.01 5.43
C LEU A 170 26.62 2.06 5.58
N GLN A 171 27.09 2.80 6.58
CA GLN A 171 28.43 2.72 7.15
C GLN A 171 28.28 2.88 8.66
N VAL A 172 27.84 1.82 9.33
CA VAL A 172 27.97 1.67 10.77
C VAL A 172 28.34 0.22 11.05
N ASN A 173 29.30 0.01 11.94
CA ASN A 173 29.81 -1.26 12.47
C ASN A 173 28.71 -2.10 13.15
N ASN A 174 27.69 -2.48 12.40
CA ASN A 174 26.57 -3.29 12.87
C ASN A 174 26.99 -4.77 12.84
N PRO A 175 26.66 -5.56 13.87
CA PRO A 175 27.02 -6.97 13.90
C PRO A 175 26.38 -7.71 12.71
N PRO A 176 27.06 -8.73 12.17
CA PRO A 176 26.58 -9.48 11.02
C PRO A 176 25.28 -10.22 11.34
N ILE A 177 24.37 -10.26 10.37
CA ILE A 177 23.12 -11.01 10.49
C ILE A 177 23.39 -12.46 10.12
N GLN A 178 23.13 -13.40 11.04
CA GLN A 178 23.45 -14.81 10.80
C GLN A 178 22.42 -15.48 9.87
N LEU A 179 22.92 -15.97 8.73
CA LEU A 179 22.16 -16.64 7.70
C LEU A 179 22.64 -18.09 7.50
N LYS A 180 21.71 -18.97 7.17
CA LYS A 180 22.00 -20.34 6.71
C LYS A 180 21.31 -20.60 5.38
N CYS A 181 21.93 -21.39 4.51
CA CYS A 181 21.28 -21.84 3.29
C CYS A 181 19.98 -22.59 3.63
N ASN A 182 18.90 -22.34 2.88
CA ASN A 182 17.72 -23.19 2.96
C ASN A 182 17.94 -24.43 2.06
N PRO A 183 18.08 -25.64 2.62
CA PRO A 183 18.37 -26.84 1.83
C PRO A 183 17.27 -27.16 0.81
N ARG A 184 16.00 -26.83 1.13
CA ARG A 184 14.89 -27.01 0.18
C ARG A 184 14.95 -26.05 -1.00
N TRP A 185 15.55 -24.88 -0.83
CA TRP A 185 15.72 -23.93 -1.92
C TRP A 185 16.94 -24.26 -2.76
N ALA A 186 18.04 -24.69 -2.14
CA ALA A 186 19.23 -25.15 -2.84
C ALA A 186 18.92 -26.33 -3.77
N ASN A 187 18.12 -27.30 -3.32
CA ASN A 187 17.69 -28.44 -4.13
C ASN A 187 16.72 -28.00 -5.26
N PRO A 188 17.08 -28.18 -6.55
CA PRO A 188 16.25 -27.80 -7.69
C PRO A 188 14.85 -28.45 -7.70
N GLU A 189 14.70 -29.67 -7.19
CA GLU A 189 13.42 -30.39 -7.16
C GLU A 189 12.42 -29.76 -6.18
N THR A 190 12.93 -29.23 -5.06
CA THR A 190 12.09 -28.63 -4.01
C THR A 190 12.05 -27.10 -4.06
N ARG A 191 12.93 -26.47 -4.86
CA ARG A 191 13.01 -25.02 -5.04
C ARG A 191 11.68 -24.39 -5.50
N PRO A 192 10.90 -24.95 -6.45
CA PRO A 192 9.65 -24.34 -6.89
C PRO A 192 8.65 -24.09 -5.75
N ALA A 193 8.59 -25.00 -4.77
CA ALA A 193 7.70 -24.90 -3.62
C ALA A 193 8.17 -23.87 -2.56
N CYS A 194 9.42 -23.42 -2.61
CA CYS A 194 9.99 -22.48 -1.64
C CYS A 194 10.81 -21.36 -2.28
N LYS A 195 10.52 -21.02 -3.55
CA LYS A 195 11.31 -20.12 -4.41
C LYS A 195 11.67 -18.77 -3.79
N TYR A 196 10.83 -18.27 -2.87
CA TYR A 196 11.02 -17.00 -2.16
C TYR A 196 11.79 -17.14 -0.83
N SER A 197 12.43 -18.28 -0.55
CA SER A 197 13.11 -18.57 0.72
C SER A 197 14.53 -19.13 0.54
N PRO A 198 15.46 -18.37 -0.08
CA PRO A 198 16.84 -18.83 -0.31
C PRO A 198 17.63 -19.13 0.96
N VAL A 199 17.34 -18.40 2.04
CA VAL A 199 18.04 -18.52 3.32
C VAL A 199 17.06 -18.70 4.47
N LYS A 200 17.61 -19.16 5.60
CA LYS A 200 17.00 -19.09 6.93
C LYS A 200 17.80 -18.09 7.75
N VAL A 201 17.10 -17.23 8.50
CA VAL A 201 17.70 -16.27 9.41
C VAL A 201 17.65 -16.83 10.82
N SER A 202 18.78 -16.90 11.51
CA SER A 202 18.84 -17.40 12.89
C SER A 202 17.97 -16.56 13.84
N GLU A 203 17.57 -17.15 14.97
CA GLU A 203 16.88 -16.40 16.03
C GLU A 203 17.87 -15.42 16.65
N SER A 204 17.47 -14.15 16.79
CA SER A 204 18.28 -13.16 17.47
C SER A 204 17.72 -12.86 18.85
N THR A 205 18.58 -12.91 19.86
CA THR A 205 18.28 -12.43 21.22
C THR A 205 18.99 -11.11 21.53
N SER A 206 20.03 -10.76 20.77
CA SER A 206 20.85 -9.56 20.98
C SER A 206 20.21 -8.31 20.37
N LYS A 207 20.16 -7.22 21.15
CA LYS A 207 19.65 -5.91 20.68
C LYS A 207 20.36 -5.43 19.42
N GLU A 208 21.68 -5.59 19.37
CA GLU A 208 22.52 -5.10 18.28
C GLU A 208 22.19 -5.77 16.93
N THR A 209 21.91 -7.07 16.92
CA THR A 209 21.52 -7.78 15.68
C THR A 209 20.11 -7.38 15.24
N MET A 210 19.18 -7.12 16.16
CA MET A 210 17.89 -6.52 15.80
C MET A 210 18.03 -5.11 15.24
N ASP A 211 18.94 -4.30 15.79
CA ASP A 211 19.24 -2.97 15.25
C ASP A 211 19.83 -3.06 13.83
N SER A 212 20.67 -4.07 13.55
CA SER A 212 21.12 -4.39 12.17
C SER A 212 19.95 -4.71 11.25
N MET A 213 19.03 -5.58 11.68
CA MET A 213 17.86 -5.95 10.89
C MET A 213 16.88 -4.78 10.69
N GLN A 214 16.74 -3.90 11.69
CA GLN A 214 15.95 -2.67 11.58
C GLN A 214 16.56 -1.71 10.55
N ALA A 215 17.88 -1.53 10.56
CA ALA A 215 18.56 -0.71 9.56
C ALA A 215 18.35 -1.25 8.12
N VAL A 216 18.30 -2.57 7.94
CA VAL A 216 17.93 -3.20 6.66
C VAL A 216 16.51 -2.83 6.25
N LEU A 217 15.54 -2.92 7.17
CA LEU A 217 14.15 -2.53 6.92
C LEU A 217 14.04 -1.04 6.55
N ASP A 218 14.68 -0.16 7.31
CA ASP A 218 14.62 1.29 7.08
C ASP A 218 15.23 1.66 5.71
N ASN A 219 16.36 1.04 5.35
CA ASN A 219 16.98 1.21 4.04
C ASN A 219 16.04 0.75 2.91
N ARG A 220 15.44 -0.43 3.05
CA ARG A 220 14.46 -0.97 2.08
C ARG A 220 13.28 -0.03 1.90
N ILE A 221 12.68 0.45 2.99
CA ILE A 221 11.56 1.39 2.95
C ILE A 221 11.97 2.67 2.22
N ASN A 222 13.12 3.24 2.57
CA ASN A 222 13.60 4.49 1.97
C ASN A 222 13.89 4.34 0.48
N GLU A 223 14.48 3.22 0.06
CA GLU A 223 14.76 2.98 -1.36
C GLU A 223 13.47 2.75 -2.17
N CYS A 224 12.52 1.97 -1.63
CA CYS A 224 11.20 1.83 -2.25
C CYS A 224 10.45 3.17 -2.35
N ARG A 225 10.59 4.05 -1.35
CA ARG A 225 10.05 5.41 -1.41
C ARG A 225 10.70 6.23 -2.53
N LYS A 226 12.03 6.21 -2.67
CA LYS A 226 12.71 6.90 -3.78
C LYS A 226 12.23 6.40 -5.14
N LEU A 227 12.09 5.07 -5.30
CA LEU A 227 11.57 4.46 -6.52
C LEU A 227 10.11 4.88 -6.80
N ALA A 228 9.30 5.07 -5.76
CA ALA A 228 7.96 5.62 -5.90
C ALA A 228 7.95 7.13 -6.21
N MET A 229 8.93 7.86 -5.69
CA MET A 229 9.12 9.31 -5.73
C MET A 229 9.81 9.86 -7.00
N ASP A 230 10.00 9.06 -8.06
CA ASP A 230 10.16 9.61 -9.42
C ASP A 230 8.89 10.38 -9.91
N ARG A 231 7.91 10.52 -9.00
CA ARG A 231 6.79 11.45 -9.01
C ARG A 231 7.04 12.53 -7.97
N ALA A 232 6.94 13.80 -8.38
CA ALA A 232 6.88 14.97 -7.50
C ALA A 232 5.56 15.02 -6.68
N ILE A 233 5.30 13.98 -5.89
CA ILE A 233 4.17 13.86 -4.98
C ILE A 233 4.72 13.38 -3.62
N PRO A 234 4.98 14.29 -2.67
CA PRO A 234 5.27 13.92 -1.30
C PRO A 234 4.00 14.08 -0.47
N GLY A 235 3.69 13.15 0.43
CA GLY A 235 2.55 13.29 1.36
C GLY A 235 2.17 11.98 2.02
N ASP A 236 1.54 12.05 3.20
CA ASP A 236 1.01 10.92 3.98
C ASP A 236 -0.24 10.29 3.32
N GLY A 237 -0.31 10.34 1.99
CA GLY A 237 -1.32 9.72 1.14
C GLY A 237 -0.71 8.57 0.35
N SER A 238 -1.57 7.75 -0.25
CA SER A 238 -1.16 6.56 -1.01
C SER A 238 -0.09 6.88 -2.05
N TRP A 239 0.94 6.04 -2.17
CA TRP A 239 2.01 6.13 -3.18
C TRP A 239 1.52 6.04 -4.63
N PHE A 240 0.21 5.81 -4.83
CA PHE A 240 -0.36 5.36 -6.08
C PHE A 240 -1.33 6.39 -6.66
N SER A 241 -1.25 6.60 -7.97
CA SER A 241 -2.35 7.16 -8.74
C SER A 241 -2.88 6.12 -9.72
N PHE A 242 -4.01 6.43 -10.36
CA PHE A 242 -4.72 5.47 -11.20
C PHE A 242 -5.06 6.04 -12.57
N ILE A 243 -4.70 5.30 -13.61
CA ILE A 243 -5.12 5.48 -14.99
C ILE A 243 -6.38 4.62 -15.17
N ARG A 244 -7.47 5.23 -15.62
CA ARG A 244 -8.75 4.56 -15.82
C ARG A 244 -9.42 5.07 -17.09
N GLY A 245 -10.21 4.19 -17.72
CA GLY A 245 -11.10 4.59 -18.81
C GLY A 245 -12.23 5.52 -18.31
N PRO A 246 -13.08 6.02 -19.22
CA PRO A 246 -14.24 6.84 -18.85
C PRO A 246 -15.07 6.13 -17.78
N GLN A 247 -15.44 6.85 -16.70
CA GLN A 247 -16.35 6.29 -15.72
C GLN A 247 -17.72 6.09 -16.37
N LEU A 248 -18.15 4.84 -16.46
CA LEU A 248 -19.55 4.55 -16.71
C LEU A 248 -20.30 4.90 -15.43
N HIS A 249 -21.36 5.70 -15.55
CA HIS A 249 -22.23 5.98 -14.43
C HIS A 249 -22.96 4.69 -14.03
N GLU A 250 -22.55 4.10 -12.91
CA GLU A 250 -23.12 2.85 -12.38
C GLU A 250 -23.91 3.11 -11.09
N PRO A 251 -25.08 3.78 -11.16
CA PRO A 251 -25.85 4.22 -9.98
C PRO A 251 -26.40 3.04 -9.15
N HIS A 252 -26.30 1.83 -9.68
CA HIS A 252 -26.73 0.61 -9.00
C HIS A 252 -25.71 0.10 -7.97
N LEU A 253 -24.46 0.57 -8.04
CA LEU A 253 -23.41 0.23 -7.08
C LEU A 253 -23.58 1.04 -5.79
N ASN A 254 -23.32 0.40 -4.67
CA ASN A 254 -23.47 0.99 -3.35
C ASN A 254 -22.47 0.35 -2.38
N LYS A 255 -22.45 0.80 -1.13
CA LYS A 255 -21.52 0.31 -0.10
C LYS A 255 -21.56 -1.21 0.15
N ALA A 256 -22.69 -1.88 -0.17
CA ALA A 256 -22.84 -3.33 -0.03
C ALA A 256 -22.40 -4.13 -1.27
N THR A 257 -22.08 -3.45 -2.38
CA THR A 257 -21.40 -4.03 -3.54
C THR A 257 -20.03 -4.57 -3.10
N VAL A 258 -19.69 -5.78 -3.54
CA VAL A 258 -18.41 -6.42 -3.19
C VAL A 258 -17.61 -6.64 -4.47
N PRO A 259 -16.82 -5.64 -4.88
CA PRO A 259 -16.04 -5.73 -6.10
C PRO A 259 -14.93 -6.78 -5.99
N ALA A 260 -14.52 -7.35 -7.13
CA ALA A 260 -13.27 -8.09 -7.24
C ALA A 260 -12.14 -7.19 -7.74
N PHE A 261 -11.03 -7.21 -7.02
CA PHE A 261 -9.80 -6.50 -7.33
C PHE A 261 -8.78 -7.55 -7.72
N VAL A 262 -8.52 -7.65 -9.02
CA VAL A 262 -7.69 -8.70 -9.59
C VAL A 262 -6.29 -8.17 -9.79
N ILE A 263 -5.31 -8.71 -9.06
CA ILE A 263 -3.92 -8.29 -9.18
C ILE A 263 -3.30 -8.97 -10.39
N SER A 264 -2.93 -8.15 -11.38
CA SER A 264 -2.35 -8.64 -12.62
C SER A 264 -1.06 -7.89 -12.95
N GLY A 265 -0.05 -8.68 -13.29
CA GLY A 265 1.17 -8.20 -13.93
C GLY A 265 1.70 -9.36 -14.74
N GLY A 266 0.83 -10.04 -15.49
CA GLY A 266 1.16 -11.24 -16.27
C GLY A 266 1.23 -10.91 -17.76
N SER A 267 0.44 -11.63 -18.55
CA SER A 267 0.27 -11.37 -19.98
C SER A 267 -1.18 -10.99 -20.27
N ALA A 268 -1.37 -9.84 -20.89
CA ALA A 268 -2.67 -9.36 -21.36
C ALA A 268 -3.28 -10.35 -22.35
N HIS A 269 -2.47 -10.88 -23.28
CA HIS A 269 -2.94 -11.83 -24.30
C HIS A 269 -3.34 -13.18 -23.70
N LYS A 270 -2.60 -13.68 -22.70
CA LYS A 270 -3.00 -14.90 -21.98
C LYS A 270 -4.33 -14.70 -21.27
N LEU A 271 -4.49 -13.59 -20.55
CA LEU A 271 -5.74 -13.31 -19.84
C LEU A 271 -6.92 -13.08 -20.79
N ALA A 272 -6.73 -12.35 -21.89
CA ALA A 272 -7.77 -12.19 -22.90
C ALA A 272 -8.22 -13.55 -23.46
N ALA A 273 -7.29 -14.45 -23.77
CA ALA A 273 -7.61 -15.80 -24.21
C ALA A 273 -8.38 -16.58 -23.14
N GLU A 274 -7.96 -16.52 -21.88
CA GLU A 274 -8.65 -17.18 -20.76
C GLU A 274 -10.09 -16.68 -20.55
N LEU A 275 -10.32 -15.38 -20.71
CA LEU A 275 -11.65 -14.76 -20.57
C LEU A 275 -12.64 -15.11 -21.71
N THR A 276 -12.18 -15.80 -22.75
CA THR A 276 -13.04 -16.33 -23.83
C THR A 276 -13.40 -17.81 -23.65
N LYS A 277 -12.79 -18.49 -22.66
CA LYS A 277 -12.95 -19.94 -22.41
C LYS A 277 -14.06 -20.26 -21.40
N ASP A 278 -13.96 -21.42 -20.74
CA ASP A 278 -14.91 -22.10 -19.85
C ASP A 278 -15.23 -21.39 -18.53
N TYR A 279 -14.92 -20.10 -18.42
CA TYR A 279 -15.14 -19.29 -17.22
C TYR A 279 -14.47 -19.91 -15.98
N SER A 280 -13.35 -20.61 -16.15
CA SER A 280 -12.65 -21.32 -15.06
C SER A 280 -12.02 -20.38 -14.03
N LEU A 281 -11.74 -19.11 -14.35
CA LEU A 281 -11.19 -18.15 -13.38
C LEU A 281 -12.24 -17.76 -12.33
N ALA A 282 -11.83 -17.72 -11.05
CA ALA A 282 -12.73 -17.39 -9.93
C ALA A 282 -13.40 -16.02 -10.09
N TRP A 283 -12.67 -15.07 -10.67
CA TRP A 283 -13.08 -13.70 -10.91
C TRP A 283 -13.62 -13.46 -12.32
N HIS A 284 -13.80 -14.51 -13.14
CA HIS A 284 -14.33 -14.35 -14.50
C HIS A 284 -15.62 -13.50 -14.50
N PRO A 285 -15.83 -12.57 -15.46
CA PRO A 285 -17.02 -11.70 -15.48
C PRO A 285 -18.36 -12.41 -15.36
N LYS A 286 -18.51 -13.62 -15.91
CA LYS A 286 -19.72 -14.45 -15.74
C LYS A 286 -19.92 -15.02 -14.34
N ASN A 287 -18.85 -15.18 -13.56
CA ASN A 287 -18.86 -15.73 -12.22
C ASN A 287 -19.14 -14.69 -11.14
N MET A 288 -18.85 -13.42 -11.43
CA MET A 288 -19.03 -12.29 -10.54
C MET A 288 -20.48 -11.80 -10.56
N ARG A 289 -21.29 -12.38 -9.66
CA ARG A 289 -22.73 -12.11 -9.55
C ARG A 289 -23.10 -11.82 -8.10
N GLY A 290 -23.88 -10.75 -7.90
CA GLY A 290 -24.37 -10.30 -6.60
C GLY A 290 -25.52 -11.15 -6.05
N ALA A 291 -26.16 -10.65 -4.99
CA ALA A 291 -27.22 -11.38 -4.29
C ALA A 291 -28.32 -11.88 -5.24
N ARG A 292 -28.63 -13.19 -5.15
CA ARG A 292 -29.59 -13.93 -6.00
C ARG A 292 -29.21 -14.04 -7.48
N GLY A 293 -27.95 -13.78 -7.84
CA GLY A 293 -27.44 -13.96 -9.21
C GLY A 293 -27.93 -12.92 -10.22
N ARG A 294 -28.63 -11.86 -9.77
CA ARG A 294 -29.36 -10.92 -10.64
C ARG A 294 -28.53 -9.75 -11.13
N ARG A 295 -27.42 -9.42 -10.47
CA ARG A 295 -26.57 -8.26 -10.80
C ARG A 295 -25.14 -8.71 -10.99
N ALA A 296 -24.45 -8.13 -11.96
CA ALA A 296 -23.02 -8.33 -12.10
C ALA A 296 -22.30 -7.47 -11.04
N GLU A 297 -21.35 -8.06 -10.32
CA GLU A 297 -20.47 -7.29 -9.45
C GLU A 297 -19.27 -6.81 -10.27
N PRO A 298 -18.77 -5.59 -10.02
CA PRO A 298 -17.66 -5.04 -10.79
C PRO A 298 -16.35 -5.78 -10.50
N ILE A 299 -15.54 -5.89 -11.54
CA ILE A 299 -14.19 -6.44 -11.52
C ILE A 299 -13.25 -5.33 -11.97
N TYR A 300 -12.27 -5.02 -11.13
CA TYR A 300 -11.17 -4.13 -11.46
C TYR A 300 -9.92 -4.96 -11.62
N LEU A 301 -9.46 -5.11 -12.86
CA LEU A 301 -8.17 -5.71 -13.19
C LEU A 301 -7.10 -4.63 -13.00
N LEU A 302 -6.32 -4.75 -11.93
CA LEU A 302 -5.26 -3.81 -11.59
C LEU A 302 -3.95 -4.25 -12.22
N VAL A 303 -3.39 -3.37 -13.05
CA VAL A 303 -2.11 -3.56 -13.74
C VAL A 303 -1.19 -2.38 -13.51
N HIS A 304 0.12 -2.59 -13.56
CA HIS A 304 1.05 -1.48 -13.47
C HIS A 304 0.89 -0.55 -14.69
N LYS A 305 1.16 0.75 -14.54
CA LYS A 305 1.08 1.75 -15.63
C LYS A 305 1.80 1.35 -16.90
N MET A 306 2.91 0.59 -16.75
CA MET A 306 3.74 0.14 -17.87
C MET A 306 3.05 -0.91 -18.72
N ASP A 307 2.18 -1.71 -18.11
CA ASP A 307 1.40 -2.75 -18.79
C ASP A 307 0.05 -2.23 -19.27
N TYR A 308 -0.45 -1.15 -18.67
CA TYR A 308 -1.78 -0.59 -18.97
C TYR A 308 -2.06 -0.43 -20.47
N PRO A 309 -1.17 0.15 -21.32
CA PRO A 309 -1.45 0.29 -22.74
C PRO A 309 -1.72 -1.05 -23.45
N THR A 310 -0.90 -2.07 -23.17
CA THR A 310 -1.06 -3.42 -23.75
C THR A 310 -2.35 -4.07 -23.28
N TYR A 311 -2.67 -3.98 -21.99
CA TYR A 311 -3.92 -4.52 -21.45
C TYR A 311 -5.13 -3.81 -22.05
N ALA A 312 -5.13 -2.47 -22.10
CA ALA A 312 -6.21 -1.68 -22.65
C ALA A 312 -6.46 -1.99 -24.14
N SER A 313 -5.40 -2.19 -24.94
CA SER A 313 -5.55 -2.56 -26.35
C SER A 313 -6.01 -4.00 -26.54
N THR A 314 -5.38 -4.95 -25.86
CA THR A 314 -5.60 -6.40 -26.08
C THR A 314 -6.94 -6.86 -25.51
N MET A 315 -7.41 -6.25 -24.42
CA MET A 315 -8.68 -6.64 -23.78
C MET A 315 -9.87 -5.82 -24.26
N LYS A 316 -9.73 -4.96 -25.26
CA LYS A 316 -10.80 -4.08 -25.74
C LYS A 316 -12.10 -4.85 -26.02
N GLU A 317 -12.05 -5.90 -26.83
CA GLU A 317 -13.23 -6.71 -27.18
C GLU A 317 -13.81 -7.43 -25.95
N VAL A 318 -12.94 -7.88 -25.03
CA VAL A 318 -13.35 -8.56 -23.80
C VAL A 318 -14.11 -7.61 -22.87
N ILE A 319 -13.63 -6.36 -22.73
CA ILE A 319 -14.29 -5.31 -21.94
C ILE A 319 -15.63 -4.92 -22.57
N GLU A 320 -15.67 -4.75 -23.90
CA GLU A 320 -16.91 -4.47 -24.63
C GLU A 320 -17.95 -5.58 -24.43
N HIS A 321 -17.51 -6.84 -24.38
CA HIS A 321 -18.38 -7.99 -24.11
C HIS A 321 -18.80 -8.13 -22.64
N TYR A 322 -17.98 -7.64 -21.71
CA TYR A 322 -18.20 -7.75 -20.26
C TYR A 322 -18.20 -6.37 -19.59
N PRO A 323 -19.36 -5.69 -19.52
CA PRO A 323 -19.45 -4.33 -18.98
C PRO A 323 -19.03 -4.17 -17.51
N ASN A 324 -19.04 -5.26 -16.74
CA ASN A 324 -18.60 -5.27 -15.34
C ASN A 324 -17.09 -5.55 -15.18
N LEU A 325 -16.31 -5.56 -16.26
CA LEU A 325 -14.86 -5.69 -16.25
C LEU A 325 -14.20 -4.36 -16.60
N HIS A 326 -13.34 -3.88 -15.71
CA HIS A 326 -12.63 -2.61 -15.85
C HIS A 326 -11.12 -2.84 -15.69
N ILE A 327 -10.32 -2.11 -16.46
CA ILE A 327 -8.85 -2.14 -16.34
C ILE A 327 -8.38 -0.85 -15.69
N ILE A 328 -7.58 -0.99 -14.64
CA ILE A 328 -7.04 0.11 -13.86
C ILE A 328 -5.52 0.02 -13.89
N GLY A 329 -4.87 1.05 -14.42
CA GLY A 329 -3.42 1.20 -14.41
C GLY A 329 -2.98 1.89 -13.13
N TRP A 330 -2.39 1.19 -12.17
CA TRP A 330 -1.79 1.85 -11.01
C TRP A 330 -0.40 2.36 -11.35
N ASP A 331 -0.09 3.57 -10.91
CA ASP A 331 1.21 4.20 -11.09
C ASP A 331 1.81 4.52 -9.72
N GLY A 332 2.86 3.78 -9.36
CA GLY A 332 3.70 4.02 -8.19
C GLY A 332 5.12 4.43 -8.59
N GLY A 333 5.28 5.25 -9.63
CA GLY A 333 6.59 5.67 -10.12
C GLY A 333 7.35 4.52 -10.81
N GLY A 334 8.57 4.26 -10.35
CA GLY A 334 9.40 3.12 -10.72
C GLY A 334 9.28 1.92 -9.78
N LEU A 335 8.44 2.01 -8.73
CA LEU A 335 8.21 0.90 -7.81
C LEU A 335 7.37 -0.20 -8.48
N THR A 336 7.88 -1.42 -8.45
CA THR A 336 7.17 -2.63 -8.87
C THR A 336 7.16 -3.65 -7.73
N GLY A 337 6.44 -4.76 -7.90
CA GLY A 337 6.42 -5.86 -6.94
C GLY A 337 5.04 -6.17 -6.37
N PHE A 338 4.96 -7.28 -5.66
CA PHE A 338 3.68 -7.81 -5.17
C PHE A 338 3.07 -6.97 -4.04
N GLY A 339 3.88 -6.52 -3.07
CA GLY A 339 3.43 -5.63 -2.00
C GLY A 339 2.88 -4.32 -2.53
N ALA A 340 3.57 -3.69 -3.49
CA ALA A 340 3.11 -2.45 -4.12
C ALA A 340 1.79 -2.65 -4.88
N ALA A 341 1.64 -3.75 -5.63
CA ALA A 341 0.40 -4.03 -6.35
C ALA A 341 -0.80 -4.25 -5.42
N ARG A 342 -0.61 -4.97 -4.30
CA ARG A 342 -1.66 -5.17 -3.29
C ARG A 342 -2.01 -3.88 -2.55
N ALA A 343 -1.02 -3.07 -2.20
CA ALA A 343 -1.24 -1.76 -1.59
C ALA A 343 -1.97 -0.80 -2.55
N ALA A 344 -1.61 -0.81 -3.83
CA ALA A 344 -2.31 -0.05 -4.86
C ALA A 344 -3.78 -0.48 -5.01
N ALA A 345 -4.08 -1.78 -4.85
CA ALA A 345 -5.45 -2.26 -4.84
C ALA A 345 -6.26 -1.73 -3.64
N LEU A 346 -5.69 -1.69 -2.45
CA LEU A 346 -6.35 -1.09 -1.29
C LEU A 346 -6.58 0.40 -1.47
N ALA A 347 -5.56 1.12 -1.95
CA ALA A 347 -5.67 2.53 -2.24
C ALA A 347 -6.73 2.82 -3.31
N PHE A 348 -6.81 1.99 -4.36
CA PHE A 348 -7.83 2.13 -5.40
C PHE A 348 -9.24 1.94 -4.82
N ALA A 349 -9.42 1.04 -3.86
CA ALA A 349 -10.72 0.78 -3.25
C ALA A 349 -11.30 2.02 -2.57
N ASP A 350 -10.46 2.82 -1.93
CA ASP A 350 -10.84 4.09 -1.30
C ASP A 350 -11.15 5.19 -2.34
N THR A 351 -10.72 5.04 -3.60
CA THR A 351 -11.08 5.97 -4.70
C THR A 351 -12.45 5.70 -5.32
N LEU A 352 -13.11 4.60 -4.96
CA LEU A 352 -14.40 4.22 -5.55
C LEU A 352 -15.54 5.09 -4.98
N PRO A 353 -16.39 5.67 -5.84
CA PRO A 353 -17.42 6.63 -5.39
C PRO A 353 -18.50 5.99 -4.51
N TYR A 354 -18.75 4.69 -4.68
CA TYR A 354 -19.76 3.96 -3.89
C TYR A 354 -19.24 3.40 -2.56
N ARG A 355 -17.95 3.63 -2.23
CA ARG A 355 -17.31 3.31 -0.93
C ARG A 355 -17.66 1.90 -0.43
N PRO A 356 -17.18 0.84 -1.11
CA PRO A 356 -17.49 -0.53 -0.69
C PRO A 356 -17.05 -0.78 0.76
N GLU A 357 -17.91 -1.39 1.57
CA GLU A 357 -17.55 -1.82 2.94
C GLU A 357 -16.64 -3.04 2.93
N ARG A 358 -16.56 -3.73 1.77
CA ARG A 358 -15.80 -4.96 1.57
C ARG A 358 -15.37 -5.12 0.12
N ILE A 359 -14.16 -5.61 -0.11
CA ILE A 359 -13.66 -6.02 -1.43
C ILE A 359 -13.22 -7.48 -1.39
N MET A 360 -13.15 -8.10 -2.57
CA MET A 360 -12.39 -9.33 -2.77
C MET A 360 -11.09 -8.99 -3.50
N MET A 361 -9.94 -9.40 -2.98
CA MET A 361 -8.67 -9.30 -3.70
C MET A 361 -8.23 -10.70 -4.14
N ILE A 362 -7.91 -10.84 -5.43
CA ILE A 362 -7.77 -12.13 -6.10
C ILE A 362 -6.55 -12.09 -7.03
N ASP A 363 -5.68 -13.10 -6.95
CA ASP A 363 -4.63 -13.33 -7.93
C ASP A 363 -5.25 -13.69 -9.30
N GLN A 364 -4.68 -13.15 -10.38
CA GLN A 364 -5.18 -13.33 -11.76
C GLN A 364 -5.40 -14.80 -12.18
N ASP A 365 -4.66 -15.76 -11.63
CA ASP A 365 -4.62 -17.16 -12.02
C ASP A 365 -5.38 -18.10 -11.06
N VAL A 366 -6.18 -17.55 -10.14
CA VAL A 366 -7.05 -18.34 -9.25
C VAL A 366 -8.27 -18.86 -9.99
N VAL A 367 -8.54 -20.16 -9.83
CA VAL A 367 -9.66 -20.84 -10.48
C VAL A 367 -10.87 -20.98 -9.57
N LYS A 368 -12.04 -21.15 -10.18
CA LYS A 368 -13.32 -21.30 -9.50
C LYS A 368 -13.55 -22.74 -9.06
N THR A 369 -13.63 -22.95 -7.75
CA THR A 369 -13.97 -24.24 -7.13
C THR A 369 -15.23 -24.12 -6.27
N GLU A 370 -15.93 -25.22 -5.99
CA GLU A 370 -17.17 -25.12 -5.17
C GLU A 370 -16.89 -24.69 -3.72
N GLN A 371 -15.70 -25.08 -3.22
CA GLN A 371 -15.20 -24.80 -1.87
C GLN A 371 -14.74 -23.35 -1.65
N THR A 372 -14.32 -22.64 -2.70
CA THR A 372 -13.80 -21.26 -2.58
C THR A 372 -14.69 -20.23 -3.28
N ARG A 373 -15.77 -20.69 -3.95
CA ARG A 373 -16.70 -19.83 -4.68
C ARG A 373 -17.38 -18.81 -3.75
N HIS A 374 -17.08 -17.53 -3.97
CA HIS A 374 -17.67 -16.41 -3.21
C HIS A 374 -19.20 -16.29 -3.32
N THR A 375 -19.82 -16.88 -4.35
CA THR A 375 -21.28 -16.95 -4.52
C THR A 375 -21.92 -18.17 -3.85
N ASN A 376 -21.15 -19.12 -3.32
CA ASN A 376 -21.68 -20.24 -2.56
C ASN A 376 -22.17 -19.72 -1.19
N PRO A 377 -23.47 -19.88 -0.84
CA PRO A 377 -24.01 -19.37 0.42
C PRO A 377 -23.27 -19.89 1.66
N ILE A 378 -22.78 -21.14 1.63
CA ILE A 378 -22.04 -21.73 2.75
C ILE A 378 -20.73 -20.96 2.94
N ILE A 379 -19.97 -20.75 1.86
CA ILE A 379 -18.68 -20.05 1.91
C ILE A 379 -18.88 -18.58 2.27
N LYS A 380 -19.86 -17.93 1.65
CA LYS A 380 -20.23 -16.54 1.96
C LYS A 380 -20.54 -16.36 3.45
N ASN A 381 -21.41 -17.20 4.01
CA ASN A 381 -21.77 -17.13 5.42
C ASN A 381 -20.57 -17.38 6.35
N LYS A 382 -19.68 -18.33 6.00
CA LYS A 382 -18.45 -18.57 6.77
C LYS A 382 -17.55 -17.33 6.78
N VAL A 383 -17.31 -16.72 5.61
CA VAL A 383 -16.48 -15.51 5.48
C VAL A 383 -17.09 -14.32 6.24
N GLU A 384 -18.40 -14.11 6.09
CA GLU A 384 -19.12 -13.06 6.82
C GLU A 384 -19.08 -13.28 8.34
N SER A 385 -19.23 -14.52 8.80
CA SER A 385 -19.12 -14.86 10.23
C SER A 385 -17.71 -14.63 10.78
N LEU A 386 -16.64 -14.94 10.02
CA LEU A 386 -15.27 -14.69 10.46
C LEU A 386 -14.98 -13.19 10.62
N HIS A 387 -15.51 -12.38 9.70
CA HIS A 387 -15.42 -10.92 9.78
C HIS A 387 -16.23 -10.32 10.94
N GLN A 388 -17.35 -10.92 11.33
CA GLN A 388 -18.26 -10.40 12.37
C GLN A 388 -17.90 -10.92 13.77
N THR A 389 -17.61 -12.21 13.89
CA THR A 389 -17.42 -12.89 15.19
C THR A 389 -16.00 -12.79 15.71
N ILE A 390 -15.00 -12.78 14.82
CA ILE A 390 -13.56 -12.74 15.18
C ILE A 390 -12.95 -11.37 14.87
N GLU A 391 -13.77 -10.43 14.36
CA GLU A 391 -13.37 -9.07 13.97
C GLU A 391 -12.14 -9.04 13.03
N GLN A 392 -11.92 -10.12 12.27
CA GLN A 392 -10.79 -10.19 11.35
C GLN A 392 -11.01 -9.21 10.20
N PRO A 393 -10.06 -8.32 9.91
CA PRO A 393 -10.19 -7.37 8.80
C PRO A 393 -10.01 -8.02 7.44
N ILE A 394 -9.30 -9.15 7.39
CA ILE A 394 -9.06 -9.96 6.20
C ILE A 394 -9.42 -11.39 6.50
N VAL A 395 -10.08 -12.05 5.56
CA VAL A 395 -10.41 -13.48 5.63
C VAL A 395 -10.05 -14.13 4.30
N GLY A 396 -9.20 -15.16 4.34
CA GLY A 396 -8.89 -15.98 3.17
C GLY A 396 -10.06 -16.89 2.79
N TYR A 397 -10.26 -17.11 1.49
CA TYR A 397 -11.25 -18.05 0.96
C TYR A 397 -10.79 -19.53 1.02
N GLY A 398 -9.57 -19.78 1.51
CA GLY A 398 -8.99 -21.10 1.69
C GLY A 398 -7.47 -21.05 1.84
N VAL A 399 -6.82 -22.19 1.63
CA VAL A 399 -5.38 -22.37 1.71
C VAL A 399 -4.78 -22.39 0.30
N GLY A 400 -3.87 -21.45 0.02
CA GLY A 400 -3.21 -21.30 -1.27
C GLY A 400 -1.98 -22.19 -1.42
N TYR A 401 -1.71 -22.61 -2.66
CA TYR A 401 -0.51 -23.35 -3.02
C TYR A 401 0.40 -22.51 -3.93
N PRO A 402 1.73 -22.57 -3.74
CA PRO A 402 2.67 -21.82 -4.57
C PRO A 402 2.79 -22.40 -5.99
N THR A 403 2.46 -23.67 -6.17
CA THR A 403 2.55 -24.39 -7.44
C THR A 403 1.22 -24.37 -8.18
N ARG A 404 1.28 -24.05 -9.46
CA ARG A 404 0.12 -24.18 -10.37
C ARG A 404 -0.20 -25.65 -10.58
N GLN A 405 -1.50 -25.94 -10.67
CA GLN A 405 -2.03 -27.29 -10.79
C GLN A 405 -2.92 -27.38 -12.03
N ALA A 406 -3.25 -28.60 -12.42
CA ALA A 406 -4.23 -28.83 -13.46
C ALA A 406 -5.57 -28.19 -13.08
N THR A 407 -6.20 -27.50 -14.02
CA THR A 407 -7.48 -26.82 -13.81
C THR A 407 -8.56 -27.88 -13.59
N PRO A 408 -9.17 -27.97 -12.41
CA PRO A 408 -10.35 -28.81 -12.26
C PRO A 408 -11.52 -28.21 -13.05
N SER A 409 -12.52 -29.03 -13.38
CA SER A 409 -13.76 -28.51 -13.94
C SER A 409 -14.35 -27.43 -13.02
N PRO A 410 -14.88 -26.31 -13.56
CA PRO A 410 -15.52 -25.29 -12.74
C PRO A 410 -16.55 -25.89 -11.79
N PHE A 411 -16.57 -25.44 -10.53
CA PHE A 411 -17.44 -25.96 -9.47
C PHE A 411 -17.21 -27.43 -9.08
N SER A 412 -16.10 -28.04 -9.48
CA SER A 412 -15.77 -29.35 -8.92
C SER A 412 -15.49 -29.22 -7.43
N LYS A 413 -15.65 -30.34 -6.72
CA LYS A 413 -15.08 -30.49 -5.40
C LYS A 413 -13.58 -30.70 -5.52
N THR A 414 -12.81 -30.03 -4.68
CA THR A 414 -11.37 -30.24 -4.52
C THR A 414 -11.07 -31.08 -3.27
N PRO A 415 -9.91 -31.76 -3.21
CA PRO A 415 -9.46 -32.38 -1.97
C PRO A 415 -9.23 -31.34 -0.86
N THR A 416 -9.25 -31.80 0.39
CA THR A 416 -8.90 -30.98 1.56
C THR A 416 -7.37 -30.75 1.60
N PRO A 417 -6.90 -29.56 2.01
CA PRO A 417 -5.47 -29.31 2.23
C PRO A 417 -4.85 -30.29 3.23
N ARG A 418 -3.61 -30.74 2.98
CA ARG A 418 -2.87 -31.58 3.92
C ARG A 418 -2.27 -30.69 5.03
N PRO A 419 -1.88 -31.26 6.18
CA PRO A 419 -1.26 -30.47 7.26
C PRO A 419 -0.03 -29.67 6.84
N SER A 420 0.78 -30.19 5.92
CA SER A 420 1.96 -29.49 5.35
C SER A 420 1.60 -28.30 4.47
N ASP A 421 0.36 -28.25 3.99
CA ASP A 421 -0.10 -27.25 3.05
C ASP A 421 -0.67 -26.03 3.78
N LEU A 422 -1.01 -26.17 5.06
CA LEU A 422 -1.45 -25.07 5.93
C LEU A 422 -0.35 -24.01 6.13
N ASP A 423 0.90 -24.34 5.80
CA ASP A 423 2.03 -23.40 5.81
C ASP A 423 1.98 -22.41 4.62
N GLY A 424 1.05 -22.60 3.68
CA GLY A 424 0.85 -21.74 2.51
C GLY A 424 0.07 -20.46 2.80
N PRO A 425 0.28 -19.38 2.02
CA PRO A 425 -0.40 -18.11 2.21
C PRO A 425 -1.91 -18.25 1.97
N ALA A 426 -2.73 -17.63 2.83
CA ALA A 426 -4.19 -17.52 2.66
C ALA A 426 -4.58 -16.55 1.53
N GLU A 427 -3.60 -15.81 1.01
CA GLU A 427 -3.81 -14.48 0.46
C GLU A 427 -3.94 -14.37 -1.05
N GLN A 428 -4.01 -15.51 -1.73
CA GLN A 428 -4.26 -15.59 -3.17
C GLN A 428 -5.72 -15.21 -3.51
N PHE A 429 -6.64 -15.41 -2.56
CA PHE A 429 -8.04 -15.02 -2.68
C PHE A 429 -8.57 -14.66 -1.28
N VAL A 430 -8.76 -13.36 -1.03
CA VAL A 430 -9.16 -12.83 0.27
C VAL A 430 -10.35 -11.89 0.17
N SER A 431 -11.12 -11.84 1.25
CA SER A 431 -12.11 -10.81 1.54
C SER A 431 -11.51 -9.81 2.52
N ILE A 432 -11.63 -8.51 2.23
CA ILE A 432 -11.04 -7.42 3.03
C ILE A 432 -12.13 -6.42 3.36
N ARG A 433 -12.25 -6.03 4.64
CA ARG A 433 -13.21 -5.01 5.10
C ARG A 433 -12.55 -3.64 5.20
N ALA A 434 -13.35 -2.61 4.91
CA ALA A 434 -12.98 -1.22 5.18
C ALA A 434 -12.75 -0.99 6.69
N PRO A 435 -11.94 0.01 7.09
CA PRO A 435 -11.15 0.89 6.21
C PRO A 435 -9.97 0.15 5.56
N PHE A 436 -9.73 0.41 4.27
CA PHE A 436 -8.69 -0.25 3.48
C PHE A 436 -7.31 0.38 3.75
N LEU A 437 -7.27 1.71 3.85
CA LEU A 437 -6.16 2.47 4.40
C LEU A 437 -6.44 2.74 5.89
N ARG A 438 -5.68 2.08 6.79
CA ARG A 438 -5.79 2.30 8.24
C ARG A 438 -4.87 3.43 8.69
N GLU A 439 -3.61 3.40 8.24
CA GLU A 439 -2.58 4.44 8.33
C GLU A 439 -1.58 4.21 7.18
N GLY A 440 -1.14 5.24 6.45
CA GLY A 440 -0.22 5.08 5.30
C GLY A 440 -0.83 4.30 4.12
N ASP A 441 -0.07 3.35 3.53
CA ASP A 441 -0.44 2.62 2.31
C ASP A 441 -1.34 1.37 2.51
N GLY A 442 -2.00 1.28 3.67
CA GLY A 442 -2.88 0.16 4.01
C GLY A 442 -2.15 -1.02 4.66
N ILE A 443 -2.79 -2.20 4.67
CA ILE A 443 -2.28 -3.37 5.41
C ILE A 443 -1.13 -4.12 4.71
N TYR A 444 -0.94 -3.88 3.41
CA TYR A 444 0.12 -4.52 2.64
C TYR A 444 1.32 -3.57 2.51
N PRO A 445 2.52 -3.99 2.95
CA PRO A 445 3.70 -3.16 2.89
C PRO A 445 4.21 -3.04 1.44
N PRO A 446 4.19 -1.85 0.82
CA PRO A 446 4.61 -1.71 -0.58
C PRO A 446 6.09 -2.03 -0.82
N TYR A 447 6.91 -1.99 0.24
CA TYR A 447 8.35 -2.25 0.22
C TYR A 447 8.72 -3.75 0.15
N MET A 448 7.73 -4.64 0.20
CA MET A 448 7.90 -6.08 -0.06
C MET A 448 7.70 -6.35 -1.56
N VAL A 449 8.80 -6.52 -2.28
CA VAL A 449 8.85 -6.53 -3.75
C VAL A 449 8.91 -7.94 -4.33
N ALA A 450 9.57 -8.88 -3.65
CA ALA A 450 9.94 -10.19 -4.18
C ALA A 450 8.93 -11.32 -3.85
N GLY A 451 8.05 -11.14 -2.86
CA GLY A 451 6.99 -12.11 -2.51
C GLY A 451 6.80 -12.37 -1.01
N GLY A 452 7.45 -11.59 -0.14
CA GLY A 452 7.33 -11.69 1.32
C GLY A 452 6.16 -10.92 1.93
N GLU A 453 5.40 -10.16 1.14
CA GLU A 453 4.29 -9.32 1.60
C GLU A 453 3.16 -10.14 2.24
N ASP A 454 2.78 -11.26 1.61
CA ASP A 454 1.73 -12.14 2.11
C ASP A 454 2.17 -12.80 3.41
N MET A 455 3.41 -13.26 3.48
CA MET A 455 3.97 -13.85 4.71
C MET A 455 4.03 -12.85 5.87
N LEU A 456 4.36 -11.59 5.58
CA LEU A 456 4.42 -10.55 6.61
C LEU A 456 3.02 -10.20 7.08
N MET A 457 2.08 -10.03 6.15
CA MET A 457 0.70 -9.70 6.45
C MET A 457 0.01 -10.83 7.24
N SER A 458 0.14 -12.09 6.81
CA SER A 458 -0.36 -13.28 7.53
C SER A 458 0.03 -13.29 9.00
N LYS A 459 1.27 -12.89 9.30
CA LYS A 459 1.78 -12.79 10.68
C LYS A 459 1.20 -11.60 11.42
N GLN A 460 1.27 -10.41 10.83
CA GLN A 460 0.82 -9.16 11.47
C GLN A 460 -0.67 -9.18 11.80
N LEU A 461 -1.49 -9.78 10.93
CA LEU A 461 -2.93 -9.91 11.14
C LEU A 461 -3.34 -11.21 11.86
N LYS A 462 -2.36 -12.02 12.29
CA LYS A 462 -2.58 -13.31 12.97
C LYS A 462 -3.51 -14.24 12.16
N LEU A 463 -3.46 -14.15 10.82
CA LEU A 463 -4.13 -15.08 9.91
C LEU A 463 -3.41 -16.43 9.86
N SER A 464 -2.20 -16.48 10.41
CA SER A 464 -1.49 -17.71 10.71
C SER A 464 -1.14 -17.82 12.19
N ASN A 465 -1.28 -19.02 12.77
CA ASN A 465 -0.77 -19.36 14.10
C ASN A 465 0.24 -20.51 13.96
N ASP A 466 1.40 -20.41 14.61
CA ASP A 466 2.52 -21.36 14.42
C ASP A 466 2.86 -21.64 12.94
N HIS A 467 2.84 -20.57 12.12
CA HIS A 467 3.04 -20.61 10.67
C HIS A 467 1.95 -21.33 9.86
N ARG A 468 0.82 -21.67 10.46
CA ARG A 468 -0.32 -22.31 9.78
C ARG A 468 -1.49 -21.37 9.63
N ASN A 469 -2.03 -21.25 8.42
CA ASN A 469 -3.26 -20.52 8.11
C ASN A 469 -4.40 -20.98 9.03
N VAL A 470 -5.15 -20.05 9.63
CA VAL A 470 -6.29 -20.36 10.53
C VAL A 470 -7.66 -20.16 9.89
N ALA A 471 -7.74 -19.51 8.72
CA ALA A 471 -8.98 -19.21 8.03
C ALA A 471 -9.30 -20.28 6.97
N LEU A 472 -10.49 -20.89 7.06
CA LEU A 472 -11.01 -21.86 6.08
C LEU A 472 -9.99 -22.96 5.70
N GLN A 473 -9.29 -23.53 6.69
CA GLN A 473 -8.25 -24.56 6.54
C GLN A 473 -8.65 -25.81 5.73
N GLN A 474 -9.96 -26.05 5.58
CA GLN A 474 -10.49 -27.20 4.84
C GLN A 474 -10.69 -26.93 3.34
N GLU A 475 -10.61 -25.67 2.91
CA GLU A 475 -10.90 -25.25 1.55
C GLU A 475 -9.59 -24.97 0.80
N MET A 476 -9.48 -25.44 -0.44
CA MET A 476 -8.27 -25.33 -1.26
C MET A 476 -8.42 -24.25 -2.33
N ILE A 477 -7.50 -23.28 -2.34
CA ILE A 477 -7.36 -22.33 -3.46
C ILE A 477 -6.45 -22.97 -4.50
N ILE A 478 -6.94 -23.06 -5.74
CA ILE A 478 -6.20 -23.62 -6.87
C ILE A 478 -5.80 -22.50 -7.82
N LYS A 479 -4.56 -22.58 -8.32
CA LYS A 479 -4.02 -21.70 -9.36
C LYS A 479 -3.69 -22.52 -10.60
N LYS A 480 -3.98 -21.98 -11.78
CA LYS A 480 -3.62 -22.58 -13.08
C LYS A 480 -2.51 -21.82 -13.77
N GLU A 481 -1.87 -22.44 -14.76
CA GLU A 481 -1.09 -21.66 -15.73
C GLU A 481 -2.06 -21.00 -16.71
N LEU A 482 -1.83 -19.73 -17.01
CA LEU A 482 -2.63 -19.01 -18.00
C LEU A 482 -2.15 -19.40 -19.41
N GLU A 483 -3.09 -19.75 -20.26
CA GLU A 483 -2.83 -20.19 -21.63
C GLU A 483 -3.04 -19.06 -22.64
N GLY A 484 -2.18 -18.98 -23.65
CA GLY A 484 -2.25 -17.99 -24.71
C GLY A 484 -0.89 -17.40 -25.07
N PRO A 485 -0.83 -16.45 -26.02
CA PRO A 485 0.41 -15.79 -26.40
C PRO A 485 0.99 -15.03 -25.20
N ALA A 486 2.32 -15.08 -25.05
CA ALA A 486 3.00 -14.18 -24.12
C ALA A 486 3.07 -12.77 -24.72
N ASP A 487 2.91 -11.74 -23.89
CA ASP A 487 3.20 -10.37 -24.29
C ASP A 487 4.70 -10.26 -24.63
N ARG A 488 5.01 -9.73 -25.81
CA ARG A 488 6.40 -9.51 -26.25
C ARG A 488 6.51 -8.18 -26.99
N PRO A 489 7.26 -7.19 -26.46
CA PRO A 489 7.90 -7.18 -25.14
C PRO A 489 6.87 -7.05 -23.98
N ASN A 490 7.26 -7.42 -22.77
CA ASN A 490 6.52 -7.12 -21.53
C ASN A 490 7.30 -6.06 -20.72
N PRO A 491 6.94 -4.76 -20.82
CA PRO A 491 7.72 -3.69 -20.20
C PRO A 491 7.85 -3.82 -18.67
N TYR A 492 6.83 -4.35 -17.99
CA TYR A 492 6.88 -4.55 -16.54
C TYR A 492 7.91 -5.60 -16.14
N TRP A 493 7.90 -6.80 -16.74
CA TRP A 493 8.86 -7.86 -16.39
C TRP A 493 10.25 -7.63 -16.99
N ASP A 494 10.30 -7.26 -18.27
CA ASP A 494 11.54 -7.19 -19.04
C ASP A 494 12.37 -5.93 -18.72
N LYS A 495 11.78 -4.96 -18.00
CA LYS A 495 12.48 -3.70 -17.66
C LYS A 495 12.12 -3.18 -16.27
N GLY A 496 10.84 -2.90 -16.01
CA GLY A 496 10.40 -2.23 -14.77
C GLY A 496 10.85 -2.97 -13.51
N ARG A 497 10.51 -4.26 -13.43
CA ARG A 497 10.85 -5.12 -12.28
C ARG A 497 12.35 -5.32 -12.12
N ILE A 498 13.06 -5.54 -13.23
CA ILE A 498 14.52 -5.70 -13.19
C ILE A 498 15.18 -4.43 -12.63
N ASN A 499 14.74 -3.25 -13.07
CA ASN A 499 15.25 -1.98 -12.58
C ASN A 499 14.98 -1.78 -11.08
N THR A 500 13.76 -2.07 -10.60
CA THR A 500 13.43 -2.03 -9.17
C THR A 500 14.35 -2.96 -8.37
N LEU A 501 14.50 -4.22 -8.79
CA LEU A 501 15.32 -5.21 -8.09
C LEU A 501 16.81 -4.84 -8.08
N LYS A 502 17.31 -4.28 -9.19
CA LYS A 502 18.68 -3.80 -9.29
C LYS A 502 18.93 -2.60 -8.36
N ALA A 503 18.04 -1.61 -8.33
CA ALA A 503 18.17 -0.46 -7.44
C ALA A 503 18.19 -0.88 -5.96
N LEU A 504 17.32 -1.82 -5.57
CA LEU A 504 17.33 -2.41 -4.24
C LEU A 504 18.66 -3.12 -3.95
N PHE A 505 19.13 -3.96 -4.88
CA PHE A 505 20.42 -4.64 -4.72
C PHE A 505 21.57 -3.64 -4.53
N ASP A 506 21.65 -2.58 -5.35
CA ASP A 506 22.70 -1.59 -5.24
C ASP A 506 22.70 -0.86 -3.89
N ALA A 507 21.52 -0.64 -3.31
CA ALA A 507 21.36 -0.06 -1.97
C ALA A 507 21.63 -1.06 -0.82
N GLU A 508 21.54 -2.37 -1.06
CA GLU A 508 21.53 -3.43 -0.04
C GLU A 508 22.76 -4.34 -0.07
N LYS A 509 23.57 -4.31 -1.14
CA LYS A 509 24.70 -5.23 -1.37
C LYS A 509 25.77 -5.25 -0.28
N ASN A 510 25.85 -4.19 0.52
CA ASN A 510 26.82 -4.03 1.61
C ASN A 510 26.32 -4.50 2.98
N ILE A 511 25.10 -5.07 3.08
CA ILE A 511 24.60 -5.65 4.33
C ILE A 511 25.56 -6.74 4.79
N MET A 512 26.04 -6.62 6.03
CA MET A 512 26.96 -7.59 6.65
C MET A 512 26.20 -8.82 7.18
N ILE A 513 26.70 -9.99 6.81
CA ILE A 513 26.08 -11.29 7.02
C ILE A 513 27.13 -12.27 7.58
N GLU A 514 26.72 -13.11 8.52
CA GLU A 514 27.50 -14.29 8.91
C GLU A 514 26.91 -15.49 8.18
N PHE A 515 27.70 -16.12 7.31
CA PHE A 515 27.29 -17.29 6.52
C PHE A 515 28.42 -18.33 6.52
N GLU A 516 28.11 -19.57 6.94
CA GLU A 516 29.10 -20.66 7.04
C GLU A 516 30.35 -20.28 7.85
N GLY A 517 30.17 -19.51 8.93
CA GLY A 517 31.25 -19.04 9.80
C GLY A 517 32.09 -17.90 9.23
N GLN A 518 31.71 -17.32 8.08
CA GLN A 518 32.40 -16.19 7.45
C GLN A 518 31.56 -14.91 7.56
N HIS A 519 32.22 -13.79 7.86
CA HIS A 519 31.61 -12.46 7.81
C HIS A 519 31.79 -11.88 6.40
N ILE A 520 30.70 -11.84 5.64
CA ILE A 520 30.69 -11.41 4.24
C ILE A 520 29.55 -10.42 4.01
N ASN A 521 29.59 -9.67 2.91
CA ASN A 521 28.45 -8.84 2.49
C ASN A 521 27.50 -9.62 1.56
N LEU A 522 26.33 -9.03 1.28
CA LEU A 522 25.32 -9.62 0.40
C LEU A 522 25.84 -9.87 -1.03
N ASP A 523 26.67 -8.98 -1.60
CA ASP A 523 27.32 -9.21 -2.92
C ASP A 523 28.16 -10.50 -2.91
N THR A 524 29.01 -10.66 -1.90
CA THR A 524 29.88 -11.83 -1.74
C THR A 524 29.07 -13.10 -1.51
N LEU A 525 27.94 -13.01 -0.80
CA LEU A 525 27.01 -14.13 -0.63
C LEU A 525 26.43 -14.58 -1.98
N LEU A 526 26.04 -13.66 -2.86
CA LEU A 526 25.53 -14.01 -4.19
C LEU A 526 26.62 -14.64 -5.08
N ARG A 527 27.87 -14.17 -5.01
CA ARG A 527 29.00 -14.83 -5.69
C ARG A 527 29.22 -16.25 -5.19
N LYS A 528 29.04 -16.51 -3.89
CA LYS A 528 29.05 -17.88 -3.35
C LYS A 528 27.90 -18.72 -3.88
N PHE A 529 26.70 -18.15 -4.00
CA PHE A 529 25.55 -18.86 -4.56
C PHE A 529 25.78 -19.26 -6.02
N GLU A 530 26.41 -18.37 -6.81
CA GLU A 530 26.85 -18.66 -8.19
C GLU A 530 27.91 -19.77 -8.21
N ALA A 531 28.96 -19.67 -7.39
CA ALA A 531 30.02 -20.67 -7.30
C ALA A 531 29.51 -22.06 -6.88
N ASN A 532 28.46 -22.11 -6.06
CA ASN A 532 27.79 -23.34 -5.64
C ASN A 532 26.77 -23.88 -6.67
N GLY A 533 26.58 -23.19 -7.80
CA GLY A 533 25.60 -23.55 -8.83
C GLY A 533 24.15 -23.37 -8.37
N TRP A 534 23.89 -22.60 -7.32
CA TRP A 534 22.55 -22.35 -6.82
C TRP A 534 21.81 -21.29 -7.64
N ILE A 535 22.54 -20.33 -8.20
CA ILE A 535 22.08 -19.39 -9.22
C ILE A 535 22.98 -19.50 -10.45
N SER A 536 22.45 -19.09 -11.61
CA SER A 536 23.15 -19.22 -12.89
C SER A 536 24.32 -18.25 -13.06
N SER A 537 24.17 -17.01 -12.59
CA SER A 537 25.17 -15.95 -12.75
C SER A 537 24.96 -14.79 -11.78
N HIS A 538 26.02 -14.05 -11.47
CA HIS A 538 25.94 -12.78 -10.75
C HIS A 538 26.95 -11.75 -11.30
N PRO A 539 26.53 -10.53 -11.69
CA PRO A 539 25.17 -9.97 -11.62
C PRO A 539 24.22 -10.48 -12.70
N SER A 540 22.94 -10.62 -12.36
CA SER A 540 21.86 -11.07 -13.25
C SER A 540 20.47 -10.77 -12.66
N ASP A 541 19.42 -10.81 -13.48
CA ASP A 541 18.02 -10.65 -13.04
C ASP A 541 17.63 -11.68 -11.98
N GLU A 542 18.09 -12.93 -12.14
CA GLU A 542 17.91 -13.99 -11.15
C GLU A 542 18.58 -13.61 -9.82
N SER A 543 19.84 -13.16 -9.88
CA SER A 543 20.59 -12.80 -8.67
C SER A 543 19.97 -11.62 -7.92
N TYR A 544 19.43 -10.61 -8.62
CA TYR A 544 18.75 -9.48 -7.98
C TYR A 544 17.45 -9.91 -7.30
N ASN A 545 16.68 -10.81 -7.92
CA ASN A 545 15.48 -11.37 -7.29
C ASN A 545 15.84 -12.21 -6.05
N VAL A 546 16.91 -13.01 -6.12
CA VAL A 546 17.40 -13.78 -4.96
C VAL A 546 17.87 -12.86 -3.83
N ALA A 547 18.60 -11.78 -4.15
CA ALA A 547 19.00 -10.76 -3.18
C ALA A 547 17.80 -10.16 -2.47
N ALA A 548 16.78 -9.75 -3.23
CA ALA A 548 15.55 -9.18 -2.66
C ALA A 548 14.83 -10.20 -1.75
N CYS A 549 14.77 -11.48 -2.13
CA CYS A 549 14.22 -12.54 -1.28
C CYS A 549 15.02 -12.72 0.03
N ILE A 550 16.35 -12.63 0.00
CA ILE A 550 17.20 -12.71 1.21
C ILE A 550 16.86 -11.57 2.17
N VAL A 551 16.77 -10.35 1.67
CA VAL A 551 16.45 -9.16 2.48
C VAL A 551 15.04 -9.25 3.07
N GLU A 552 14.06 -9.74 2.33
CA GLU A 552 12.71 -9.95 2.88
C GLU A 552 12.69 -11.01 3.98
N ARG A 553 13.56 -12.03 3.93
CA ARG A 553 13.69 -13.00 5.02
C ARG A 553 14.25 -12.36 6.30
N ILE A 554 15.16 -11.40 6.16
CA ILE A 554 15.68 -10.61 7.28
C ILE A 554 14.56 -9.78 7.90
N ILE A 555 13.78 -9.07 7.09
CA ILE A 555 12.64 -8.24 7.56
C ILE A 555 11.58 -9.11 8.24
N LEU A 556 11.22 -10.25 7.64
CA LEU A 556 10.27 -11.21 8.21
C LEU A 556 10.73 -11.78 9.56
N ARG A 557 12.05 -11.92 9.75
CA ARG A 557 12.64 -12.35 11.02
C ARG A 557 12.55 -11.26 12.07
N LEU A 558 12.92 -10.02 11.75
CA LEU A 558 12.78 -8.88 12.66
C LEU A 558 11.34 -8.78 13.21
N SER A 559 10.33 -8.89 12.35
CA SER A 559 8.93 -8.86 12.77
C SER A 559 8.58 -9.98 13.76
N ASN A 560 9.12 -11.19 13.59
CA ASN A 560 8.90 -12.29 14.52
C ASN A 560 9.54 -12.01 15.89
N ASP A 561 10.78 -11.50 15.90
CA ASP A 561 11.52 -11.28 17.13
C ASP A 561 10.91 -10.12 17.95
N LEU A 562 10.43 -9.06 17.28
CA LEU A 562 9.66 -7.97 17.89
C LEU A 562 8.34 -8.48 18.49
N ALA A 563 7.60 -9.33 17.77
CA ALA A 563 6.36 -9.90 18.29
C ALA A 563 6.60 -10.76 19.55
N ARG A 564 7.68 -11.53 19.61
CA ARG A 564 8.04 -12.36 20.77
C ARG A 564 8.43 -11.52 21.99
N LYS A 565 9.18 -10.42 21.81
CA LYS A 565 9.53 -9.52 22.92
C LYS A 565 8.31 -8.89 23.59
N ASN A 566 7.31 -8.51 22.80
CA ASN A 566 6.06 -7.96 23.31
C ASN A 566 5.24 -8.99 24.11
N ILE A 567 5.43 -10.30 23.85
CA ILE A 567 4.80 -11.39 24.61
C ILE A 567 5.56 -11.66 25.92
N GLN A 568 6.89 -11.49 25.94
CA GLN A 568 7.72 -11.72 27.14
C GLN A 568 7.70 -10.55 28.14
N HIS A 569 7.33 -9.34 27.69
CA HIS A 569 7.10 -8.17 28.55
C HIS A 569 5.68 -7.63 28.37
N PRO A 570 4.63 -8.31 28.87
CA PRO A 570 3.35 -7.64 29.05
C PRO A 570 3.60 -6.47 30.03
N SER A 571 3.23 -5.26 29.62
CA SER A 571 3.33 -4.06 30.44
C SER A 571 2.81 -4.34 31.85
N VAL A 572 3.71 -4.32 32.83
CA VAL A 572 3.36 -4.35 34.25
C VAL A 572 2.72 -3.01 34.57
N SER A 573 1.43 -2.87 34.30
CA SER A 573 0.61 -1.90 35.01
C SER A 573 0.14 -2.57 36.30
N SER A 574 0.96 -2.44 37.32
CA SER A 574 0.56 -2.61 38.70
C SER A 574 -0.58 -1.64 39.02
N SER A 575 -1.81 -2.14 39.11
CA SER A 575 -2.80 -1.56 40.03
C SER A 575 -3.19 -2.66 41.01
N SER A 576 -2.42 -2.72 42.08
CA SER A 576 -2.84 -3.32 43.34
C SER A 576 -4.06 -2.55 43.84
N ASN A 577 -5.25 -3.10 43.65
CA ASN A 577 -6.36 -2.84 44.55
C ASN A 577 -6.70 -4.13 45.27
N SER A 578 -6.14 -4.23 46.47
CA SER A 578 -6.53 -5.16 47.52
C SER A 578 -8.04 -5.03 47.78
N LEU A 579 -8.84 -5.98 47.29
CA LEU A 579 -10.14 -6.25 47.86
C LEU A 579 -9.91 -6.95 49.21
N LYS A 580 -10.00 -6.15 50.28
CA LYS A 580 -10.10 -6.66 51.64
C LYS A 580 -11.32 -7.57 51.74
N THR A 581 -11.06 -8.81 52.13
CA THR A 581 -12.01 -9.73 52.73
C THR A 581 -12.49 -9.19 54.08
N GLY A 582 -13.77 -9.40 54.38
CA GLY A 582 -14.34 -9.22 55.71
C GLY A 582 -15.68 -8.49 55.72
N GLU A 583 -16.79 -9.20 55.64
CA GLU A 583 -17.58 -9.53 56.83
C GLU A 583 -18.82 -10.35 56.46
N SER A 584 -18.84 -11.56 57.00
CA SER A 584 -19.98 -12.44 57.18
C SER A 584 -21.03 -11.82 58.09
N ARG A 585 -22.32 -12.00 57.78
CA ARG A 585 -23.39 -12.05 58.79
C ARG A 585 -24.43 -13.15 58.49
N PRO A 586 -25.09 -13.66 59.54
CA PRO A 586 -25.40 -15.08 59.69
C PRO A 586 -26.83 -15.44 59.30
N VAL A 587 -27.04 -16.75 59.28
CA VAL A 587 -28.32 -17.45 59.21
C VAL A 587 -29.32 -16.93 60.25
N SER A 588 -30.50 -16.58 59.75
CA SER A 588 -31.81 -16.93 60.33
C SER A 588 -32.87 -16.82 59.24
#